data_AF-A0A845M7K0-F1
#
_entry.id   AF-A0A845M7K0-F1
#
_cell.length_a   1.000
_cell.length_b   1.000
_cell.length_c   1.000
_cell.angle_alpha   90.00
_cell.angle_beta   90.00
_cell.angle_gamma   90.00
#
_symmetry.space_group_name_H-M   'P 1'
#
loop_
_entity.id
_entity.type
_entity.pdbx_description
1 polymer ?
#
loop_
_entity_poly.entity_id
_entity_poly.type
_entity_poly.pdbx_seq_one_letter_code
_entity_poly.pdbx_strand_id
1 'polypeptide(L)' 'MPDTETRVIEIVAQTLSKANANLSATTHFVNDLGVDSLEAIEVWMAIEDAFFVELPDEVIERLSTLGDVVAFLRRTPAVA' A
#
# COMPACT_ATOMS: atom_id res chain seq x y z
N MET A 1 -13.02 -3.20 -10.99
CA MET A 1 -11.87 -2.32 -11.28
C MET A 1 -10.61 -3.10 -10.96
N PRO A 2 -9.93 -3.67 -11.97
CA PRO A 2 -8.66 -4.36 -11.78
C PRO A 2 -7.51 -3.40 -11.39
N ASP A 3 -7.75 -2.09 -11.45
CA ASP A 3 -6.69 -1.08 -11.49
C ASP A 3 -6.08 -0.76 -10.12
N THR A 4 -6.84 -0.83 -9.02
CA THR A 4 -6.36 -0.44 -7.68
C THR A 4 -5.22 -1.34 -7.20
N GLU A 5 -5.37 -2.66 -7.36
CA GLU A 5 -4.39 -3.62 -6.86
C GLU A 5 -3.06 -3.51 -7.62
N THR A 6 -3.13 -3.49 -8.95
CA THR A 6 -1.95 -3.29 -9.81
C THR A 6 -1.24 -1.98 -9.48
N ARG A 7 -2.00 -0.89 -9.26
CA ARG A 7 -1.42 0.41 -8.96
C ARG A 7 -0.78 0.48 -7.58
N VAL A 8 -1.37 -0.13 -6.56
CA VAL A 8 -0.71 -0.25 -5.23
C VAL A 8 0.57 -1.07 -5.35
N ILE A 9 0.54 -2.19 -6.08
CA ILE A 9 1.72 -3.03 -6.33
C ILE A 9 2.83 -2.22 -7.01
N GLU A 10 2.49 -1.43 -8.04
CA GLU A 10 3.45 -0.57 -8.74
C GLU A 10 4.07 0.51 -7.83
N ILE A 11 3.26 1.18 -7.01
CA ILE A 11 3.74 2.19 -6.06
C ILE A 11 4.71 1.56 -5.07
N VAL A 12 4.30 0.47 -4.42
CA VAL A 12 5.13 -0.25 -3.44
C VAL A 12 6.44 -0.71 -4.07
N ALA A 13 6.37 -1.24 -5.29
CA ALA A 13 7.54 -1.72 -6.02
C ALA A 13 8.48 -0.57 -6.44
N GLN A 14 7.95 0.61 -6.77
CA GLN A 14 8.75 1.80 -7.09
C GLN A 14 9.38 2.42 -5.85
N THR A 15 8.60 2.66 -4.79
CA THR A 15 9.09 3.24 -3.53
C THR A 15 10.19 2.39 -2.91
N LEU A 16 10.00 1.07 -2.87
CA LEU A 16 10.97 0.16 -2.28
C LEU A 16 12.06 -0.30 -3.26
N SER A 17 12.04 0.17 -4.51
CA SER A 17 12.89 -0.34 -5.60
C SER A 17 12.85 -1.87 -5.76
N LYS A 18 11.69 -2.49 -5.45
CA LYS A 18 11.42 -3.94 -5.50
C LYS A 18 10.54 -4.33 -6.69
N ALA A 19 10.86 -3.79 -7.86
CA ALA A 19 10.14 -4.01 -9.14
C ALA A 19 9.85 -5.48 -9.53
N ASN A 20 10.51 -6.46 -8.91
CA ASN A 20 10.37 -7.89 -9.21
C ASN A 20 9.88 -8.74 -8.01
N ALA A 21 9.40 -8.11 -6.93
CA ALA A 21 8.78 -8.87 -5.85
C ALA A 21 7.46 -9.48 -6.37
N ASN A 22 7.26 -10.78 -6.12
CA ASN A 22 6.00 -11.45 -6.45
C ASN A 22 4.95 -11.03 -5.41
N LEU A 23 4.43 -9.81 -5.58
CA LEU A 23 3.49 -9.16 -4.69
C LEU A 23 2.08 -9.73 -4.91
N SER A 24 1.45 -10.16 -3.83
CA SER A 24 0.10 -10.69 -3.76
C SER A 24 -0.69 -9.91 -2.71
N ALA A 25 -2.02 -9.98 -2.76
CA ALA A 25 -2.88 -9.48 -1.69
C ALA A 25 -2.52 -10.03 -0.30
N THR A 26 -1.90 -11.22 -0.22
CA THR A 26 -1.46 -11.84 1.02
C THR A 26 -0.06 -11.40 1.47
N THR A 27 0.66 -10.63 0.66
CA THR A 27 2.02 -10.19 0.95
C THR A 27 2.03 -9.19 2.09
N HIS A 28 2.81 -9.49 3.12
CA HIS A 28 2.99 -8.68 4.31
C HIS A 28 4.14 -7.68 4.14
N PHE A 29 3.91 -6.40 4.43
CA PHE A 29 4.93 -5.35 4.22
C PHE A 29 6.18 -5.57 5.10
N VAL A 30 6.00 -5.76 6.40
CA VAL A 30 7.13 -6.00 7.31
C VAL A 30 7.71 -7.42 7.13
N ASN A 31 6.87 -8.47 7.18
CA ASN A 31 7.36 -9.84 7.22
C ASN A 31 7.86 -10.40 5.87
N ASP A 32 7.19 -10.09 4.76
CA ASP A 32 7.55 -10.64 3.44
C ASP A 32 8.45 -9.69 2.66
N LEU A 33 8.17 -8.39 2.73
CA LEU A 33 8.98 -7.39 2.03
C LEU A 33 10.14 -6.88 2.88
N GLY A 34 10.17 -7.15 4.19
CA GLY A 34 11.26 -6.67 5.05
C GLY A 34 11.29 -5.14 5.14
N VAL A 35 10.13 -4.50 4.97
CA VAL A 35 9.99 -3.05 5.00
C VAL A 35 10.17 -2.58 6.44
N ASP A 36 11.07 -1.64 6.66
CA ASP A 36 11.23 -1.04 7.98
C ASP A 36 10.10 -0.04 8.28
N SER A 37 9.96 0.40 9.53
CA SER A 37 8.88 1.32 9.92
C SER A 37 8.93 2.66 9.19
N LEU A 38 10.11 3.09 8.69
CA LEU A 38 10.28 4.35 7.96
C LEU A 38 9.92 4.18 6.48
N GLU A 39 10.40 3.12 5.84
CA GLU A 39 10.04 2.72 4.49
C GLU A 39 8.53 2.47 4.38
N ALA A 40 7.89 1.94 5.42
CA ALA A 40 6.43 1.78 5.48
C ALA A 40 5.72 3.14 5.41
N ILE A 41 6.20 4.14 6.16
CA ILE A 41 5.66 5.51 6.12
C ILE A 41 5.78 6.10 4.70
N GLU A 42 6.92 5.90 4.02
CA GLU A 42 7.09 6.36 2.63
C GLU A 42 6.10 5.71 1.67
N VAL A 43 5.84 4.40 1.83
CA VAL A 43 4.84 3.67 1.04
C VAL A 43 3.44 4.22 1.30
N TRP A 44 3.07 4.48 2.56
CA TRP A 44 1.76 5.04 2.90
C TRP A 44 1.55 6.42 2.30
N MET A 45 2.53 7.33 2.45
CA MET A 45 2.46 8.67 1.86
C MET A 45 2.35 8.62 0.33
N ALA A 46 3.08 7.71 -0.33
CA ALA A 46 3.00 7.54 -1.78
C ALA A 46 1.62 7.02 -2.24
N ILE A 47 0.99 6.16 -1.44
CA ILE A 47 -0.37 5.68 -1.71
C ILE A 47 -1.40 6.80 -1.48
N GLU A 48 -1.28 7.56 -0.39
CA GLU A 48 -2.14 8.71 -0.10
C GLU A 48 -2.14 9.72 -1.25
N ASP A 49 -0.95 10.10 -1.73
CA ASP A 49 -0.79 11.04 -2.84
C ASP A 49 -1.32 10.45 -4.16
N ALA A 50 -1.01 9.19 -4.46
CA ALA A 50 -1.41 8.57 -5.72
C ALA A 50 -2.93 8.33 -5.85
N PHE A 51 -3.63 8.16 -4.72
CA PHE A 51 -5.06 7.90 -4.68
C PHE A 51 -5.88 9.07 -4.13
N PHE A 52 -5.23 10.17 -3.72
CA PHE A 52 -5.87 11.33 -3.08
C PHE A 52 -6.75 10.88 -1.90
N VAL A 53 -6.16 10.08 -1.00
CA VAL A 53 -6.80 9.58 0.22
C VAL A 53 -5.96 9.95 1.44
N GLU A 54 -6.59 9.94 2.60
CA GLU A 54 -5.88 9.99 3.88
C GLU A 54 -5.94 8.61 4.54
N LEU A 55 -4.78 8.14 5.01
CA LEU A 55 -4.59 6.94 5.80
C LEU A 55 -4.32 7.38 7.26
N PRO A 56 -5.34 7.38 8.13
CA PRO A 56 -5.12 7.68 9.54
C PRO A 56 -4.19 6.65 10.17
N ASP A 57 -3.41 7.07 11.17
CA ASP A 57 -2.48 6.19 11.91
C ASP A 57 -3.18 4.90 12.42
N GLU A 58 -4.41 5.02 12.91
CA GLU A 58 -5.24 3.89 13.37
C GLU A 58 -5.52 2.86 12.28
N VAL A 59 -5.58 3.30 11.01
CA VAL A 59 -5.71 2.41 9.85
C VAL A 59 -4.36 1.83 9.51
N ILE A 60 -3.30 2.65 9.46
CA ILE A 60 -1.92 2.22 9.18
C ILE A 60 -1.48 1.10 10.13
N GLU A 61 -1.74 1.23 11.43
CA GLU A 61 -1.44 0.20 12.43
C GLU A 61 -2.16 -1.13 12.17
N ARG A 62 -3.27 -1.11 11.43
CA ARG A 62 -4.05 -2.29 11.05
C ARG A 62 -3.71 -2.80 9.65
N LEU A 63 -3.02 -2.01 8.83
CA LEU A 63 -2.59 -2.39 7.49
C LEU A 63 -1.31 -3.24 7.57
N SER A 64 -1.50 -4.55 7.48
CA SER A 64 -0.38 -5.51 7.54
C SER A 64 -0.03 -6.06 6.16
N THR A 65 -1.04 -6.19 5.28
CA THR A 65 -0.90 -6.81 3.96
C THR A 65 -1.35 -5.89 2.83
N LEU A 66 -0.84 -6.15 1.64
CA LEU A 66 -1.23 -5.46 0.40
C LEU A 66 -2.75 -5.50 0.16
N GLY A 67 -3.39 -6.64 0.49
CA GLY A 67 -4.83 -6.82 0.37
C GLY A 67 -5.63 -5.91 1.29
N ASP A 68 -5.14 -5.65 2.51
CA ASP A 68 -5.80 -4.74 3.45
C ASP A 68 -5.87 -3.31 2.90
N VAL A 69 -4.77 -2.86 2.30
CA VAL A 69 -4.65 -1.54 1.67
C VAL A 69 -5.60 -1.42 0.49
N VAL A 70 -5.58 -2.41 -0.41
CA VAL A 70 -6.47 -2.44 -1.58
C VAL A 70 -7.93 -2.47 -1.13
N ALA A 71 -8.26 -3.23 -0.08
CA ALA A 71 -9.60 -3.27 0.48
C ALA A 71 -10.03 -1.93 1.08
N PHE A 72 -9.12 -1.23 1.76
CA PHE A 72 -9.36 0.12 2.28
C PHE A 72 -9.63 1.11 1.13
N LEU A 73 -8.75 1.16 0.13
CA LEU A 73 -8.88 2.03 -1.04
C LEU A 73 -10.15 1.74 -1.86
N ARG A 74 -10.62 0.50 -1.90
CA ARG A 74 -11.89 0.15 -2.56
C ARG A 74 -13.11 0.62 -1.78
N ARG A 75 -13.00 0.77 -0.45
CA ARG A 75 -14.08 1.23 0.43
C ARG A 75 -14.12 2.74 0.55
N THR A 76 -12.97 3.39 0.49
CA THR A 76 -12.84 4.84 0.57
C THR A 76 -12.87 5.42 -0.84
N PRO A 77 -13.94 6.11 -1.26
CA PRO A 77 -13.92 6.84 -2.52
C PRO A 77 -12.85 7.94 -2.43
N ALA A 78 -12.00 8.05 -3.46
CA ALA A 78 -11.00 9.09 -3.56
C ALA A 78 -11.62 10.46 -3.28
N VAL A 79 -10.98 11.26 -2.42
CA VAL A 79 -11.48 12.57 -2.06
C VAL A 79 -11.24 13.46 -3.27
N ALA A 80 -12.32 13.92 -3.90
CA ALA A 80 -12.31 14.74 -5.11
C ALA A 80 -11.83 16.16 -4.83
#